data_AF-A0A9N8DQH8-F1
#
_entry.id   AF-A0A9N8DQH8-F1
#
_cell.length_a   1.000
_cell.length_b   1.000
_cell.length_c   1.000
_cell.angle_alpha   90.00
_cell.angle_beta   90.00
_cell.angle_gamma   90.00
#
_symmetry.space_group_name_H-M   'P 1'
#
loop_
_entity.id
_entity.type
_entity.pdbx_description
1 polymer ?
#
loop_
_entity_poly.entity_id
_entity_poly.type
_entity_poly.pdbx_seq_one_letter_code
_entity_poly.pdbx_strand_id
1 'polypeptide(L)'
;MTAAVSKIGENLGPKEHLPERKVYTDSSSDDSETDANANATPVARAKTADASGNKSVVRTKRTVESLGERGRIPNSLYISVLIIILLQSCSGMYQVKTLQQWWASVTTSSRTIYNHFEYLKDLMNSIYMGDIRGTQEYVIAAVVTALVASLVGIFFWAPLRAGVWTGQRASRHKMHRYMGLLFLIQYTLAWVEFLTDYRGDGSQSFLTHSLAINGVVQAYSAYFSFKVLPKGVDAGYYSDKGVLSRDFIHENAFFQMMCLFGSVYYDSGRRELLRSTLPGKFVEILFIFFPYAIVRPFFPVTSFNKAATRQKNTRSSGLERFYEIGTTMIKIFYLWAKYFLGFHINFMVFLGIVKPQNQMFVHGLYLLNLGTVSLGVFLHTLRFKKILPAWFTFSVYLCQIYATFTALPYAIDVFGTHPKLCLVSLAGFLLNMTRSKKLHACWSVGTMLLLVLADIEW
;
A
#
# COMPACT_ATOMS: atom_id res chain seq x y z
N MET A 1 -43.39 11.13 -15.87
CA MET A 1 -42.38 10.30 -15.17
C MET A 1 -42.42 10.64 -13.68
N THR A 2 -43.63 10.56 -13.11
CA THR A 2 -44.03 11.12 -11.81
C THR A 2 -45.19 10.28 -11.28
N ALA A 3 -45.01 8.96 -11.17
CA ALA A 3 -46.04 8.02 -10.69
C ALA A 3 -45.47 6.65 -10.27
N ALA A 4 -44.32 6.62 -9.57
CA ALA A 4 -43.70 5.35 -9.16
C ALA A 4 -42.95 5.42 -7.82
N VAL A 5 -43.53 6.08 -6.78
CA VAL A 5 -42.89 6.19 -5.44
C VAL A 5 -43.86 5.90 -4.27
N SER A 6 -45.02 5.25 -4.45
CA SER A 6 -45.99 5.10 -3.33
C SER A 6 -46.29 3.67 -2.82
N LYS A 7 -45.40 2.69 -2.97
CA LYS A 7 -45.63 1.33 -2.40
C LYS A 7 -44.38 0.67 -1.82
N ILE A 8 -43.74 1.30 -0.84
CA ILE A 8 -42.87 0.60 0.12
C ILE A 8 -43.17 1.16 1.51
N GLY A 9 -44.16 0.57 2.17
CA GLY A 9 -44.57 0.97 3.50
C GLY A 9 -45.68 0.08 4.00
N GLU A 10 -45.34 -1.17 4.31
CA GLU A 10 -46.08 -2.06 5.23
C GLU A 10 -45.40 -3.44 5.24
N ASN A 11 -44.54 -3.67 6.24
CA ASN A 11 -44.24 -4.97 6.83
C ASN A 11 -43.22 -4.80 7.97
N LEU A 12 -43.71 -4.29 9.10
CA LEU A 12 -42.99 -4.37 10.38
C LEU A 12 -43.48 -5.63 11.10
N GLY A 13 -42.70 -6.70 11.00
CA GLY A 13 -42.81 -7.87 11.86
C GLY A 13 -42.28 -7.60 13.28
N PRO A 14 -42.61 -8.46 14.26
CA PRO A 14 -42.46 -8.17 15.68
C PRO A 14 -41.00 -8.14 16.14
N LYS A 15 -40.73 -7.21 17.08
CA LYS A 15 -39.43 -6.99 17.73
C LYS A 15 -39.03 -8.22 18.56
N GLU A 16 -37.95 -8.88 18.16
CA GLU A 16 -37.26 -9.85 19.01
C GLU A 16 -36.48 -9.16 20.14
N HIS A 17 -36.60 -9.75 21.33
CA HIS A 17 -35.94 -9.36 22.57
C HIS A 17 -34.40 -9.37 22.44
N LEU A 18 -33.79 -8.21 22.71
CA LEU A 18 -32.35 -8.09 22.94
C LEU A 18 -32.00 -8.67 24.34
N PRO A 19 -30.98 -9.53 24.47
CA PRO A 19 -30.52 -9.99 25.77
C PRO A 19 -29.74 -8.91 26.51
N GLU A 20 -29.95 -8.87 27.82
CA GLU A 20 -29.35 -7.95 28.78
C GLU A 20 -27.82 -7.89 28.70
N ARG A 21 -27.33 -6.65 28.77
CA ARG A 21 -25.92 -6.30 28.81
C ARG A 21 -25.36 -6.62 30.20
N LYS A 22 -24.62 -7.72 30.35
CA LYS A 22 -23.84 -8.00 31.57
C LYS A 22 -22.81 -6.88 31.80
N VAL A 23 -23.02 -6.13 32.87
CA VAL A 23 -22.05 -5.18 33.42
C VAL A 23 -20.93 -5.99 34.06
N TYR A 24 -19.72 -5.89 33.51
CA TYR A 24 -18.51 -6.34 34.19
C TYR A 24 -18.07 -5.22 35.14
N THR A 25 -18.24 -5.44 36.44
CA THR A 25 -17.56 -4.68 37.50
C THR A 25 -16.12 -5.17 37.60
N ASP A 26 -15.16 -4.33 37.22
CA ASP A 26 -13.75 -4.50 37.57
C ASP A 26 -13.58 -4.09 39.03
N SER A 27 -13.39 -5.08 39.91
CA SER A 27 -12.84 -4.89 41.25
C SER A 27 -11.39 -5.34 41.25
N SER A 28 -10.47 -4.40 41.07
CA SER A 28 -9.05 -4.60 41.40
C SER A 28 -8.79 -4.04 42.80
N SER A 29 -8.75 -4.94 43.77
CA SER A 29 -8.24 -4.71 45.12
C SER A 29 -6.73 -4.91 45.15
N ASP A 30 -6.06 -3.93 45.75
CA ASP A 30 -4.81 -3.94 46.50
C ASP A 30 -3.94 -5.21 46.49
N ASP A 31 -2.72 -5.05 45.96
CA ASP A 31 -1.57 -5.89 46.28
C ASP A 31 -0.88 -5.34 47.54
N SER A 32 -0.89 -6.09 48.62
CA SER A 32 0.09 -5.98 49.71
C SER A 32 0.76 -7.34 49.94
N GLU A 33 2.08 -7.28 50.06
CA GLU A 33 3.02 -8.37 50.32
C GLU A 33 2.74 -9.05 51.67
N THR A 34 2.89 -10.39 51.76
CA THR A 34 3.77 -11.07 52.74
C THR A 34 3.77 -12.61 52.58
N ASP A 35 4.98 -13.13 52.41
CA ASP A 35 5.63 -14.28 53.07
C ASP A 35 4.97 -15.66 53.35
N ALA A 36 5.80 -16.67 53.01
CA ALA A 36 6.17 -17.88 53.78
C ALA A 36 5.32 -19.18 53.73
N ASN A 37 6.03 -20.24 53.30
CA ASN A 37 6.05 -21.64 53.78
C ASN A 37 4.72 -22.40 54.01
N ALA A 38 4.54 -23.52 53.30
CA ALA A 38 4.72 -24.88 53.85
C ALA A 38 4.15 -25.99 52.94
N ASN A 39 4.77 -27.17 53.07
CA ASN A 39 4.50 -28.47 52.44
C ASN A 39 3.02 -28.90 52.33
N ALA A 40 2.66 -29.50 51.19
CA ALA A 40 1.69 -30.62 51.14
C ALA A 40 1.86 -31.49 49.88
N THR A 41 1.85 -32.80 50.13
CA THR A 41 2.04 -33.98 49.25
C THR A 41 0.86 -34.21 48.28
N PRO A 42 0.98 -35.11 47.27
CA PRO A 42 0.11 -35.13 46.10
C PRO A 42 -1.15 -35.97 46.32
N VAL A 43 -2.31 -35.41 45.95
CA VAL A 43 -3.56 -36.17 45.85
C VAL A 43 -3.76 -36.62 44.42
N ALA A 44 -3.66 -37.93 44.22
CA ALA A 44 -4.12 -38.62 43.03
C ALA A 44 -5.65 -38.50 42.91
N ARG A 45 -6.17 -38.15 41.74
CA ARG A 45 -7.58 -38.40 41.41
C ARG A 45 -7.81 -38.71 39.93
N ALA A 46 -8.18 -39.97 39.73
CA ALA A 46 -9.14 -40.53 38.78
C ALA A 46 -9.13 -40.07 37.31
N LYS A 47 -8.78 -41.03 36.45
CA LYS A 47 -9.16 -41.13 35.04
C LYS A 47 -10.69 -41.26 34.92
N THR A 48 -11.34 -40.32 34.27
CA THR A 48 -12.61 -40.54 33.56
C THR A 48 -12.33 -40.43 32.07
N ALA A 49 -12.61 -41.52 31.37
CA ALA A 49 -12.46 -41.65 29.93
C ALA A 49 -13.71 -41.10 29.25
N ASP A 50 -13.64 -39.85 28.77
CA ASP A 50 -14.60 -39.33 27.80
C ASP A 50 -13.99 -39.42 26.40
N ALA A 51 -14.46 -40.42 25.65
CA ALA A 51 -14.28 -40.53 24.22
C ALA A 51 -15.19 -39.51 23.52
N SER A 52 -14.76 -38.26 23.46
CA SER A 52 -15.29 -37.27 22.52
C SER A 52 -14.14 -36.71 21.69
N GLY A 53 -14.34 -36.69 20.37
CA GLY A 53 -13.33 -36.41 19.36
C GLY A 53 -12.54 -35.13 19.64
N ASN A 54 -11.38 -35.30 20.26
CA ASN A 54 -10.48 -34.22 20.63
C ASN A 54 -9.79 -33.74 19.34
N LYS A 55 -10.44 -32.80 18.63
CA LYS A 55 -9.77 -32.00 17.60
C LYS A 55 -8.63 -31.29 18.31
N SER A 56 -7.44 -31.88 18.25
CA SER A 56 -6.23 -31.30 18.80
C SER A 56 -6.13 -29.88 18.27
N VAL A 57 -6.44 -28.91 19.14
CA VAL A 57 -6.19 -27.51 18.87
C VAL A 57 -4.68 -27.43 18.82
N VAL A 58 -4.12 -27.51 17.62
CA VAL A 58 -2.71 -27.28 17.36
C VAL A 58 -2.43 -25.84 17.76
N ARG A 59 -2.15 -25.63 19.06
CA ARG A 59 -1.57 -24.42 19.59
C ARG A 59 -0.21 -24.35 18.94
N THR A 60 -0.12 -23.64 17.81
CA THR A 60 1.17 -23.20 17.27
C THR A 60 1.90 -22.49 18.39
N LYS A 61 2.87 -23.18 18.99
CA LYS A 61 3.73 -22.69 20.05
C LYS A 61 4.34 -21.40 19.52
N ARG A 62 3.96 -20.25 20.10
CA ARG A 62 4.59 -18.97 19.76
C ARG A 62 6.06 -19.13 20.12
N THR A 63 6.92 -19.29 19.12
CA THR A 63 8.36 -19.23 19.31
C THR A 63 8.68 -17.82 19.77
N VAL A 64 8.94 -17.69 21.07
CA VAL A 64 9.36 -16.42 21.66
C VAL A 64 10.81 -16.22 21.23
N GLU A 65 11.02 -15.35 20.23
CA GLU A 65 12.37 -14.96 19.83
C GLU A 65 13.14 -14.41 21.03
N SER A 66 14.41 -14.80 21.11
CA SER A 66 15.33 -14.34 22.15
C SER A 66 15.48 -12.81 22.12
N LEU A 67 15.84 -12.20 23.25
CA LEU A 67 16.07 -10.75 23.31
C LEU A 67 17.17 -10.30 22.33
N GLY A 68 18.19 -11.14 22.10
CA GLY A 68 19.23 -10.91 21.11
C GLY A 68 18.70 -10.88 19.67
N GLU A 69 17.81 -11.81 19.30
CA GLU A 69 17.16 -11.81 17.99
C GLU A 69 16.26 -10.58 17.78
N ARG A 70 15.64 -10.05 18.84
CA ARG A 70 14.82 -8.84 18.77
C ARG A 70 15.63 -7.55 18.57
N GLY A 71 16.92 -7.56 18.92
CA GLY A 71 17.83 -6.43 18.76
C GLY A 71 18.52 -6.39 17.39
N ARG A 72 18.52 -7.49 16.64
CA ARG A 72 19.21 -7.58 15.36
C ARG A 72 18.52 -6.71 14.30
N ILE A 73 19.30 -5.81 13.69
CA ILE A 73 18.87 -5.03 12.53
C ILE A 73 18.69 -6.00 11.34
N PRO A 74 17.54 -5.98 10.64
CA PRO A 74 17.31 -6.88 9.53
C PRO A 74 18.24 -6.55 8.35
N ASN A 75 18.79 -7.57 7.69
CA ASN A 75 19.67 -7.43 6.52
C ASN A 75 19.06 -6.55 5.42
N SER A 76 17.74 -6.60 5.24
CA SER A 76 17.01 -5.73 4.32
C SER A 76 17.31 -4.25 4.52
N LEU A 77 17.48 -3.78 5.77
CA LEU A 77 17.65 -2.35 6.05
C LEU A 77 19.00 -1.88 5.52
N TYR A 78 20.05 -2.69 5.68
CA TYR A 78 21.37 -2.40 5.13
C TYR A 78 21.31 -2.33 3.60
N ILE A 79 20.62 -3.28 2.96
CA ILE A 79 20.42 -3.27 1.51
C ILE A 79 19.63 -2.04 1.06
N SER A 80 18.58 -1.64 1.80
CA SER A 80 17.82 -0.41 1.49
C SER A 80 18.66 0.84 1.59
N VAL A 81 19.45 0.98 2.66
CA VAL A 81 20.34 2.14 2.85
C VAL A 81 21.40 2.18 1.75
N LEU A 82 22.00 1.03 1.40
CA LEU A 82 22.97 0.94 0.30
C LEU A 82 22.34 1.38 -1.02
N ILE A 83 21.13 0.92 -1.33
CA ILE A 83 20.41 1.29 -2.56
C ILE A 83 20.08 2.79 -2.56
N ILE A 84 19.63 3.37 -1.44
CA ILE A 84 19.37 4.80 -1.33
C ILE A 84 20.65 5.61 -1.60
N ILE A 85 21.78 5.19 -1.01
CA ILE A 85 23.08 5.83 -1.22
C ILE A 85 23.49 5.73 -2.69
N LEU A 86 23.38 4.53 -3.30
CA LEU A 86 23.74 4.34 -4.70
C LEU A 86 22.87 5.18 -5.64
N LEU A 87 21.55 5.21 -5.43
CA LEU A 87 20.65 6.07 -6.19
C LEU A 87 21.03 7.53 -6.03
N GLN A 88 21.24 7.99 -4.78
CA GLN A 88 21.66 9.36 -4.51
C GLN A 88 22.96 9.73 -5.22
N SER A 89 24.00 8.89 -5.09
CA SER A 89 25.32 9.14 -5.66
C SER A 89 25.33 9.08 -7.19
N CYS A 90 24.51 8.21 -7.79
CA CYS A 90 24.52 8.00 -9.24
C CYS A 90 23.54 8.90 -10.01
N SER A 91 22.38 9.26 -9.43
CA SER A 91 21.38 10.11 -10.11
C SER A 91 21.34 11.55 -9.60
N GLY A 92 22.07 11.84 -8.52
CA GLY A 92 22.06 13.16 -7.88
C GLY A 92 20.66 13.56 -7.39
N MET A 93 19.87 12.59 -6.92
CA MET A 93 18.48 12.76 -6.52
C MET A 93 18.30 13.98 -5.60
N TYR A 94 18.98 14.05 -4.46
CA TYR A 94 18.93 15.16 -3.51
C TYR A 94 20.11 16.10 -3.69
N GLN A 95 19.85 17.24 -4.32
CA GLN A 95 20.77 18.37 -4.49
C GLN A 95 20.04 19.64 -4.03
N VAL A 96 20.78 20.73 -3.80
CA VAL A 96 20.18 22.03 -3.46
C VAL A 96 19.16 22.46 -4.52
N LYS A 97 19.48 22.26 -5.81
CA LYS A 97 18.57 22.54 -6.92
C LYS A 97 17.28 21.70 -6.85
N THR A 98 17.35 20.41 -6.51
CA THR A 98 16.14 19.58 -6.41
C THR A 98 15.31 19.90 -5.19
N LEU A 99 15.93 20.36 -4.10
CA LEU A 99 15.21 20.89 -2.94
C LEU A 99 14.45 22.18 -3.29
N GLN A 100 15.05 23.08 -4.09
CA GLN A 100 14.37 24.27 -4.59
C GLN A 100 13.19 23.92 -5.50
N GLN A 101 13.38 22.96 -6.43
CA GLN A 101 12.30 22.44 -7.28
C GLN A 101 11.18 21.83 -6.44
N TRP A 102 11.51 21.03 -5.43
CA TRP A 102 10.54 20.47 -4.49
C TRP A 102 9.72 21.55 -3.80
N TRP A 103 10.36 22.60 -3.28
CA TRP A 103 9.67 23.72 -2.63
C TRP A 103 8.75 24.47 -3.61
N ALA A 104 9.21 24.67 -4.85
CA ALA A 104 8.39 25.26 -5.90
C ALA A 104 7.15 24.40 -6.19
N SER A 105 7.31 23.08 -6.39
CA SER A 105 6.20 22.14 -6.59
C SER A 105 5.20 22.14 -5.44
N VAL A 106 5.68 22.14 -4.18
CA VAL A 106 4.82 22.26 -2.99
C VAL A 106 4.03 23.56 -3.02
N THR A 107 4.70 24.67 -3.32
CA THR A 107 4.09 26.02 -3.33
C THR A 107 3.03 26.13 -4.43
N THR A 108 3.36 25.70 -5.65
CA THR A 108 2.43 25.70 -6.79
C THR A 108 1.22 24.83 -6.49
N SER A 109 1.42 23.59 -6.05
CA SER A 109 0.32 22.67 -5.75
C SER A 109 -0.57 23.19 -4.63
N SER A 110 0.03 23.77 -3.57
CA SER A 110 -0.72 24.35 -2.45
C SER A 110 -1.51 25.59 -2.88
N ARG A 111 -0.95 26.43 -3.75
CA ARG A 111 -1.66 27.56 -4.35
C ARG A 111 -2.81 27.10 -5.23
N THR A 112 -2.62 26.05 -6.04
CA THR A 112 -3.67 25.45 -6.86
C THR A 112 -4.82 24.94 -5.98
N ILE A 113 -4.51 24.24 -4.89
CA ILE A 113 -5.51 23.79 -3.91
C ILE A 113 -6.27 24.98 -3.32
N TYR A 114 -5.55 26.02 -2.87
CA TYR A 114 -6.15 27.22 -2.30
C TYR A 114 -7.09 27.92 -3.30
N ASN A 115 -6.65 28.12 -4.54
CA ASN A 115 -7.46 28.70 -5.60
C ASN A 115 -8.72 27.88 -5.89
N HIS A 116 -8.61 26.54 -5.84
CA HIS A 116 -9.76 25.66 -6.01
C HIS A 116 -10.77 25.78 -4.85
N PHE A 117 -10.28 25.94 -3.61
CA PHE A 117 -11.16 26.18 -2.46
C PHE A 117 -11.82 27.56 -2.51
N GLU A 118 -11.10 28.61 -2.94
CA GLU A 118 -11.69 29.93 -3.17
C GLU A 118 -12.76 29.89 -4.26
N TYR A 119 -12.48 29.23 -5.40
CA TYR A 119 -13.48 29.03 -6.45
C TYR A 119 -14.71 28.30 -5.92
N LEU A 120 -14.52 27.24 -5.12
CA LEU A 120 -15.63 26.51 -4.53
C LEU A 120 -16.43 27.36 -3.53
N LYS A 121 -15.75 28.20 -2.74
CA LYS A 121 -16.39 29.15 -1.82
C LYS A 121 -17.26 30.15 -2.59
N ASP A 122 -16.71 30.73 -3.65
CA ASP A 122 -17.42 31.71 -4.49
C ASP A 122 -18.62 31.08 -5.16
N LEU A 123 -18.48 29.85 -5.66
CA LEU A 123 -19.57 29.11 -6.26
C LEU A 123 -20.69 28.79 -5.25
N MET A 124 -20.33 28.35 -4.04
CA MET A 124 -21.30 28.12 -2.95
C MET A 124 -22.00 29.42 -2.51
N ASN A 125 -21.29 30.55 -2.51
CA ASN A 125 -21.89 31.86 -2.23
C ASN A 125 -22.86 32.28 -3.34
N SER A 126 -22.51 32.07 -4.61
CA SER A 126 -23.44 32.32 -5.73
C SER A 126 -24.71 31.45 -5.62
N ILE A 127 -24.60 30.18 -5.19
CA ILE A 127 -25.78 29.33 -4.89
C ILE A 127 -26.64 29.98 -3.81
N TYR A 128 -26.02 30.38 -2.70
CA TYR A 128 -26.70 30.95 -1.55
C TYR A 128 -27.44 32.25 -1.90
N MET A 129 -26.85 33.08 -2.78
CA MET A 129 -27.45 34.32 -3.25
C MET A 129 -28.48 34.16 -4.37
N GLY A 130 -28.62 32.94 -4.94
CA GLY A 130 -29.54 32.68 -6.05
C GLY A 130 -29.00 33.06 -7.43
N ASP A 131 -27.69 33.35 -7.56
CA ASP A 131 -27.03 33.66 -8.82
C ASP A 131 -26.69 32.38 -9.60
N ILE A 132 -27.67 31.86 -10.34
CA ILE A 132 -27.57 30.59 -11.09
C ILE A 132 -26.68 30.74 -12.32
N ARG A 133 -25.40 30.33 -12.23
CA ARG A 133 -24.45 30.31 -13.38
C ARG A 133 -24.64 29.09 -14.31
N GLY A 134 -25.24 28.02 -13.80
CA GLY A 134 -25.66 26.86 -14.59
C GLY A 134 -25.83 25.60 -13.74
N THR A 135 -26.88 24.81 -13.99
CA THR A 135 -27.19 23.61 -13.19
C THR A 135 -26.07 22.57 -13.20
N GLN A 136 -25.33 22.47 -14.30
CA GLN A 136 -24.20 21.54 -14.43
C GLN A 136 -23.03 21.90 -13.52
N GLU A 137 -22.68 23.19 -13.41
CA GLU A 137 -21.61 23.65 -12.53
C GLU A 137 -21.93 23.31 -11.06
N TYR A 138 -23.21 23.41 -10.67
CA TYR A 138 -23.63 23.04 -9.32
C TYR A 138 -23.55 21.56 -9.03
N VAL A 139 -23.99 20.71 -9.97
CA VAL A 139 -23.87 19.27 -9.81
C VAL A 139 -22.39 18.88 -9.69
N ILE A 140 -21.54 19.42 -10.56
CA ILE A 140 -20.09 19.17 -10.50
C ILE A 140 -19.51 19.64 -9.17
N ALA A 141 -19.83 20.86 -8.74
CA ALA A 141 -19.30 21.41 -7.49
C ALA A 141 -19.79 20.66 -6.25
N ALA A 142 -21.06 20.28 -6.19
CA ALA A 142 -21.60 19.47 -5.09
C ALA A 142 -20.90 18.11 -5.02
N VAL A 143 -20.70 17.46 -6.17
CA VAL A 143 -19.97 16.18 -6.26
C VAL A 143 -18.51 16.35 -5.83
N VAL A 144 -17.79 17.34 -6.37
CA VAL A 144 -16.40 17.62 -6.02
C VAL A 144 -16.28 17.95 -4.52
N THR A 145 -17.16 18.79 -3.98
CA THR A 145 -17.19 19.13 -2.54
C THR A 145 -17.39 17.89 -1.70
N ALA A 146 -18.38 17.05 -2.02
CA ALA A 146 -18.67 15.83 -1.29
C ALA A 146 -17.47 14.85 -1.34
N LEU A 147 -16.81 14.73 -2.49
CA LEU A 147 -15.61 13.91 -2.65
C LEU A 147 -14.43 14.45 -1.83
N VAL A 148 -14.11 15.74 -1.95
CA VAL A 148 -13.03 16.38 -1.20
C VAL A 148 -13.30 16.30 0.31
N ALA A 149 -14.50 16.63 0.76
CA ALA A 149 -14.89 16.53 2.16
C ALA A 149 -14.80 15.08 2.68
N SER A 150 -15.16 14.08 1.86
CA SER A 150 -15.01 12.67 2.21
C SER A 150 -13.54 12.28 2.36
N LEU A 151 -12.67 12.71 1.45
CA LEU A 151 -11.23 12.45 1.51
C LEU A 151 -10.60 13.12 2.74
N VAL A 152 -10.89 14.40 2.97
CA VAL A 152 -10.42 15.13 4.16
C VAL A 152 -10.94 14.46 5.44
N GLY A 153 -12.21 14.08 5.44
CA GLY A 153 -12.88 13.34 6.51
C GLY A 153 -12.15 12.05 6.86
N ILE A 154 -11.85 11.22 5.87
CA ILE A 154 -11.25 9.89 6.04
C ILE A 154 -9.76 9.96 6.37
N PHE A 155 -9.00 10.78 5.64
CA PHE A 155 -7.53 10.77 5.71
C PHE A 155 -6.97 11.72 6.78
N PHE A 156 -7.69 12.76 7.18
CA PHE A 156 -7.20 13.76 8.12
C PHE A 156 -8.07 13.85 9.38
N TRP A 157 -9.37 14.11 9.23
CA TRP A 157 -10.26 14.37 10.37
C TRP A 157 -10.48 13.15 11.26
N ALA A 158 -10.87 11.99 10.70
CA ALA A 158 -11.11 10.78 11.47
C ALA A 158 -9.85 10.30 12.23
N PRO A 159 -8.65 10.29 11.63
CA PRO A 159 -7.40 10.03 12.36
C PRO A 159 -7.10 11.06 13.45
N LEU A 160 -7.32 12.36 13.18
CA LEU A 160 -7.11 13.42 14.16
C LEU A 160 -8.01 13.25 15.38
N ARG A 161 -9.32 13.08 15.17
CA ARG A 161 -10.32 12.86 16.23
C ARG A 161 -10.03 11.60 17.04
N ALA A 162 -9.51 10.55 16.41
CA ALA A 162 -9.12 9.31 17.07
C ALA A 162 -7.78 9.41 17.83
N GLY A 163 -7.19 10.61 17.96
CA GLY A 163 -5.91 10.83 18.63
C GLY A 163 -4.76 10.10 17.95
N VAL A 164 -4.89 9.77 16.65
CA VAL A 164 -3.84 9.12 15.86
C VAL A 164 -2.62 10.02 15.78
N TRP A 165 -2.81 11.34 15.80
CA TRP A 165 -1.70 12.30 15.76
C TRP A 165 -1.31 12.83 17.15
N THR A 166 -2.27 13.00 18.05
CA THR A 166 -2.12 13.83 19.27
C THR A 166 -2.21 13.09 20.62
N GLY A 167 -2.60 11.81 20.68
CA GLY A 167 -2.83 11.12 21.97
C GLY A 167 -1.56 10.81 22.79
N GLN A 168 -1.65 10.62 24.11
CA GLN A 168 -0.48 10.30 24.97
C GLN A 168 0.29 9.02 24.56
N ARG A 169 -0.40 7.99 24.04
CA ARG A 169 0.24 6.80 23.41
C ARG A 169 0.95 7.10 22.08
N ALA A 170 0.94 8.36 21.61
CA ALA A 170 1.66 8.79 20.41
C ALA A 170 3.17 8.74 20.60
N SER A 171 3.69 8.92 21.81
CA SER A 171 5.13 9.04 22.08
C SER A 171 5.95 7.89 21.49
N ARG A 172 5.47 6.64 21.60
CA ARG A 172 6.17 5.44 21.08
C ARG A 172 6.08 5.26 19.56
N HIS A 173 5.20 6.00 18.88
CA HIS A 173 4.92 5.82 17.45
C HIS A 173 4.95 7.14 16.67
N LYS A 174 5.61 8.19 17.21
CA LYS A 174 5.65 9.54 16.63
C LYS A 174 6.16 9.52 15.19
N MET A 175 7.31 8.90 14.95
CA MET A 175 7.94 8.89 13.62
C MET A 175 7.04 8.26 12.55
N HIS A 176 6.52 7.05 12.79
CA HIS A 176 5.61 6.38 11.86
C HIS A 176 4.36 7.24 11.55
N ARG A 177 3.83 7.92 12.57
CA ARG A 177 2.69 8.82 12.42
C ARG A 177 3.05 10.03 11.56
N TYR A 178 4.01 10.84 11.99
CA TYR A 178 4.36 12.06 11.25
C TYR A 178 4.80 11.76 9.81
N MET A 179 5.54 10.68 9.57
CA MET A 179 5.91 10.27 8.22
C MET A 179 4.70 9.81 7.40
N GLY A 180 3.72 9.14 8.02
CA GLY A 180 2.45 8.81 7.36
C GLY A 180 1.62 10.04 7.00
N LEU A 181 1.53 11.03 7.88
CA LEU A 181 0.84 12.29 7.58
C LEU A 181 1.57 13.08 6.48
N LEU A 182 2.89 13.17 6.57
CA LEU A 182 3.72 13.82 5.56
C LEU A 182 3.57 13.14 4.20
N PHE A 183 3.54 11.80 4.18
CA PHE A 183 3.25 11.02 2.97
C PHE A 183 1.89 11.41 2.37
N LEU A 184 0.82 11.47 3.18
CA LEU A 184 -0.53 11.83 2.69
C LEU A 184 -0.59 13.25 2.10
N ILE A 185 0.10 14.21 2.73
CA ILE A 185 0.18 15.58 2.24
C ILE A 185 0.93 15.60 0.90
N GLN A 186 2.14 15.02 0.85
CA GLN A 186 2.95 14.96 -0.36
C GLN A 186 2.24 14.20 -1.49
N TYR A 187 1.53 13.13 -1.17
CA TYR A 187 0.77 12.34 -2.14
C TYR A 187 -0.35 13.16 -2.77
N THR A 188 -1.10 13.90 -1.94
CA THR A 188 -2.14 14.82 -2.42
C THR A 188 -1.54 15.91 -3.31
N LEU A 189 -0.43 16.53 -2.88
CA LEU A 189 0.24 17.57 -3.66
C LEU A 189 0.76 17.03 -5.00
N ALA A 190 1.34 15.82 -5.01
CA ALA A 190 1.83 15.19 -6.24
C ALA A 190 0.69 14.91 -7.24
N TRP A 191 -0.49 14.51 -6.77
CA TRP A 191 -1.68 14.37 -7.64
C TRP A 191 -2.18 15.70 -8.18
N VAL A 192 -2.18 16.75 -7.37
CA VAL A 192 -2.57 18.09 -7.84
C VAL A 192 -1.61 18.56 -8.92
N GLU A 193 -0.30 18.51 -8.65
CA GLU A 193 0.72 18.85 -9.66
C GLU A 193 0.55 18.03 -10.94
N PHE A 194 0.34 16.72 -10.79
CA PHE A 194 0.12 15.81 -11.92
C PHE A 194 -1.09 16.22 -12.79
N LEU A 195 -2.19 16.64 -12.16
CA LEU A 195 -3.43 16.97 -12.85
C LEU A 195 -3.45 18.41 -13.41
N THR A 196 -2.63 19.33 -12.90
CA THR A 196 -2.73 20.76 -13.27
C THR A 196 -1.52 21.32 -13.99
N ASP A 197 -0.30 20.83 -13.72
CA ASP A 197 0.95 21.45 -14.22
C ASP A 197 1.93 20.41 -14.79
N TYR A 198 1.49 19.17 -14.99
CA TYR A 198 2.37 18.14 -15.56
C TYR A 198 2.58 18.35 -17.05
N ARG A 199 3.79 18.77 -17.41
CA ARG A 199 4.17 19.11 -18.79
C ARG A 199 4.51 17.92 -19.68
N GLY A 200 4.38 16.69 -19.20
CA GLY A 200 4.68 15.48 -19.98
C GLY A 200 6.18 15.21 -20.21
N ASP A 201 7.07 16.15 -19.90
CA ASP A 201 8.51 16.03 -20.12
C ASP A 201 9.26 15.22 -19.04
N GLY A 202 8.55 14.84 -17.96
CA GLY A 202 9.09 14.03 -16.87
C GLY A 202 10.14 14.73 -15.99
N SER A 203 10.39 16.03 -16.17
CA SER A 203 11.61 16.69 -15.68
C SER A 203 11.43 17.64 -14.48
N GLN A 204 10.21 17.88 -14.00
CA GLN A 204 9.95 19.03 -13.12
C GLN A 204 9.45 18.72 -11.71
N SER A 205 8.82 17.56 -11.46
CA SER A 205 8.25 17.26 -10.13
C SER A 205 9.21 16.45 -9.26
N PHE A 206 9.84 17.13 -8.31
CA PHE A 206 10.66 16.46 -7.28
C PHE A 206 9.82 15.96 -6.07
N LEU A 207 8.51 16.25 -6.04
CA LEU A 207 7.60 15.76 -5.01
C LEU A 207 7.60 14.24 -4.93
N THR A 208 7.57 13.56 -6.07
CA THR A 208 7.47 12.10 -6.17
C THR A 208 8.67 11.35 -5.59
N HIS A 209 9.87 11.93 -5.71
CA HIS A 209 11.10 11.41 -5.10
C HIS A 209 11.04 11.46 -3.57
N SER A 210 10.63 12.61 -3.02
CA SER A 210 10.47 12.79 -1.57
C SER A 210 9.39 11.86 -1.00
N LEU A 211 8.31 11.68 -1.74
CA LEU A 211 7.20 10.80 -1.40
C LEU A 211 7.66 9.33 -1.31
N ALA A 212 8.45 8.87 -2.28
CA ALA A 212 8.96 7.50 -2.31
C ALA A 212 9.89 7.19 -1.13
N ILE A 213 10.82 8.10 -0.80
CA ILE A 213 11.66 7.96 0.41
C ILE A 213 10.83 7.94 1.67
N ASN A 214 9.84 8.83 1.79
CA ASN A 214 8.95 8.83 2.94
C ASN A 214 8.20 7.50 3.07
N GLY A 215 7.79 6.87 1.96
CA GLY A 215 7.25 5.53 1.95
C GLY A 215 8.20 4.48 2.55
N VAL A 216 9.48 4.49 2.16
CA VAL A 216 10.50 3.57 2.72
C VAL A 216 10.69 3.80 4.22
N VAL A 217 10.84 5.05 4.65
CA VAL A 217 11.02 5.41 6.06
C VAL A 217 9.77 5.06 6.88
N GLN A 218 8.58 5.29 6.33
CA GLN A 218 7.32 4.92 6.95
C GLN A 218 7.20 3.40 7.13
N ALA A 219 7.60 2.60 6.14
CA ALA A 219 7.57 1.14 6.22
C ALA A 219 8.51 0.58 7.30
N TYR A 220 9.76 1.06 7.36
CA TYR A 220 10.70 0.65 8.40
C TYR A 220 10.31 1.15 9.79
N SER A 221 9.88 2.40 9.92
CA SER A 221 9.40 2.93 11.20
C SER A 221 8.18 2.15 11.70
N ALA A 222 7.25 1.75 10.81
CA ALA A 222 6.14 0.86 11.15
C ALA A 222 6.61 -0.50 11.64
N TYR A 223 7.56 -1.12 10.91
CA TYR A 223 8.12 -2.43 11.24
C TYR A 223 8.76 -2.46 12.63
N PHE A 224 9.54 -1.43 12.98
CA PHE A 224 10.18 -1.33 14.30
C PHE A 224 9.21 -0.91 15.40
N SER A 225 8.17 -0.14 15.07
CA SER A 225 7.16 0.34 15.99
C SER A 225 6.17 -0.75 16.41
N PHE A 226 5.67 -1.54 15.46
CA PHE A 226 4.57 -2.47 15.68
C PHE A 226 5.04 -3.87 16.09
N LYS A 227 5.86 -3.95 17.14
CA LYS A 227 6.36 -5.24 17.68
C LYS A 227 5.27 -6.16 18.23
N VAL A 228 4.09 -5.61 18.52
CA VAL A 228 2.91 -6.37 19.01
C VAL A 228 2.22 -7.19 17.92
N LEU A 229 2.48 -6.89 16.64
CA LEU A 229 1.86 -7.61 15.53
C LEU A 229 2.50 -9.01 15.38
N PRO A 230 1.70 -10.02 15.03
CA PRO A 230 2.22 -11.37 14.83
C PRO A 230 3.20 -11.39 13.65
N LYS A 231 4.29 -12.16 13.81
CA LYS A 231 5.08 -12.64 12.67
C LYS A 231 4.30 -13.77 12.01
N GLY A 232 4.21 -13.75 10.69
CA GLY A 232 3.29 -14.62 9.99
C GLY A 232 3.30 -14.41 8.49
N VAL A 233 3.25 -15.53 7.78
CA VAL A 233 3.20 -15.56 6.31
C VAL A 233 1.85 -15.04 5.76
N ASP A 234 0.82 -14.99 6.60
CA ASP A 234 -0.45 -14.37 6.26
C ASP A 234 -0.35 -12.86 6.43
N ALA A 235 -0.82 -12.10 5.45
CA ALA A 235 -0.84 -10.64 5.53
C ALA A 235 -1.86 -10.13 6.55
N GLY A 236 -2.92 -10.88 6.86
CA GLY A 236 -4.02 -10.43 7.72
C GLY A 236 -4.97 -9.40 7.08
N TYR A 237 -4.66 -8.95 5.86
CA TYR A 237 -5.47 -8.00 5.06
C TYR A 237 -6.83 -8.57 4.64
N TYR A 238 -6.90 -9.89 4.46
CA TYR A 238 -7.96 -10.59 3.72
C TYR A 238 -9.07 -11.21 4.59
N SER A 239 -9.28 -10.65 5.77
CA SER A 239 -10.25 -11.13 6.76
C SER A 239 -10.73 -9.94 7.58
N ASP A 240 -11.92 -9.98 8.16
CA ASP A 240 -12.46 -8.96 9.07
C ASP A 240 -11.90 -9.04 10.50
N LYS A 241 -11.52 -10.25 10.96
CA LYS A 241 -10.91 -10.47 12.29
C LYS A 241 -9.37 -10.54 12.26
N GLY A 242 -8.78 -10.69 11.08
CA GLY A 242 -7.33 -10.77 10.89
C GLY A 242 -6.61 -9.49 11.32
N VAL A 243 -5.42 -9.65 11.91
CA VAL A 243 -4.52 -8.55 12.26
C VAL A 243 -3.37 -8.56 11.26
N LEU A 244 -2.96 -7.37 10.79
CA LEU A 244 -1.85 -7.20 9.86
C LEU A 244 -0.58 -7.87 10.41
N SER A 245 0.11 -8.67 9.60
CA SER A 245 1.37 -9.28 10.05
C SER A 245 2.54 -8.30 9.97
N ARG A 246 3.47 -8.45 10.91
CA ARG A 246 4.71 -7.66 10.92
C ARG A 246 5.57 -7.95 9.68
N ASP A 247 5.53 -9.17 9.18
CA ASP A 247 6.25 -9.58 7.96
C ASP A 247 5.67 -8.91 6.71
N PHE A 248 4.35 -8.67 6.65
CA PHE A 248 3.74 -7.90 5.57
C PHE A 248 4.21 -6.44 5.57
N ILE A 249 4.27 -5.80 6.74
CA ILE A 249 4.80 -4.43 6.84
C ILE A 249 6.25 -4.36 6.38
N HIS A 250 7.05 -5.36 6.74
CA HIS A 250 8.44 -5.45 6.33
C HIS A 250 8.59 -5.74 4.83
N GLU A 251 7.76 -6.62 4.28
CA GLU A 251 7.67 -6.85 2.84
C GLU A 251 7.30 -5.55 2.10
N ASN A 252 6.43 -4.72 2.68
CA ASN A 252 6.08 -3.43 2.09
C ASN A 252 7.30 -2.54 1.86
N ALA A 253 8.33 -2.62 2.71
CA ALA A 253 9.57 -1.86 2.51
C ALA A 253 10.27 -2.22 1.19
N PHE A 254 10.19 -3.48 0.73
CA PHE A 254 10.69 -3.88 -0.59
C PHE A 254 9.93 -3.16 -1.71
N PHE A 255 8.60 -3.15 -1.65
CA PHE A 255 7.79 -2.45 -2.67
C PHE A 255 8.03 -0.94 -2.65
N GLN A 256 8.23 -0.34 -1.49
CA GLN A 256 8.62 1.07 -1.39
C GLN A 256 9.98 1.35 -2.01
N MET A 257 10.95 0.43 -1.89
CA MET A 257 12.21 0.57 -2.62
C MET A 257 12.04 0.50 -4.13
N MET A 258 11.14 -0.37 -4.62
CA MET A 258 10.81 -0.41 -6.05
C MET A 258 10.19 0.93 -6.50
N CYS A 259 9.33 1.53 -5.68
CA CYS A 259 8.81 2.87 -5.95
C CYS A 259 9.93 3.93 -5.95
N LEU A 260 10.86 3.87 -4.99
CA LEU A 260 12.01 4.78 -4.95
C LEU A 260 12.86 4.68 -6.22
N PHE A 261 13.19 3.47 -6.66
CA PHE A 261 13.83 3.27 -7.95
C PHE A 261 12.98 3.87 -9.08
N GLY A 262 11.67 3.62 -9.09
CA GLY A 262 10.72 4.18 -10.05
C GLY A 262 10.73 5.72 -10.12
N SER A 263 10.84 6.44 -9.00
CA SER A 263 10.93 7.91 -9.03
C SER A 263 12.14 8.41 -9.82
N VAL A 264 13.29 7.76 -9.66
CA VAL A 264 14.51 8.10 -10.39
C VAL A 264 14.44 7.62 -11.83
N TYR A 265 13.89 6.43 -12.05
CA TYR A 265 13.92 5.74 -13.33
C TYR A 265 12.93 6.32 -14.35
N TYR A 266 11.78 6.80 -13.89
CA TYR A 266 10.77 7.43 -14.75
C TYR A 266 10.96 8.95 -14.91
N ASP A 267 11.94 9.54 -14.23
CA ASP A 267 12.42 10.90 -14.48
C ASP A 267 13.54 10.84 -15.52
N SER A 268 13.31 11.40 -16.70
CA SER A 268 14.25 11.33 -17.83
C SER A 268 15.64 11.87 -17.48
N GLY A 269 15.70 13.04 -16.81
CA GLY A 269 16.97 13.68 -16.46
C GLY A 269 17.71 12.90 -15.38
N ARG A 270 17.01 12.38 -14.38
CA ARG A 270 17.64 11.58 -13.31
C ARG A 270 18.08 10.21 -13.80
N ARG A 271 17.34 9.62 -14.73
CA ARG A 271 17.73 8.38 -15.38
C ARG A 271 18.97 8.54 -16.26
N GLU A 272 19.09 9.65 -17.00
CA GLU A 272 20.31 9.95 -17.76
C GLU A 272 21.54 10.07 -16.85
N LEU A 273 21.40 10.77 -15.72
CA LEU A 273 22.45 10.83 -14.70
C LEU A 273 22.77 9.45 -14.13
N LEU A 274 21.76 8.65 -13.80
CA LEU A 274 21.94 7.26 -13.36
C LEU A 274 22.76 6.45 -14.39
N ARG A 275 22.45 6.61 -15.68
CA ARG A 275 23.16 5.93 -16.79
C ARG A 275 24.55 6.48 -17.07
N SER A 276 24.89 7.67 -16.60
CA SER A 276 26.19 8.30 -16.87
C SER A 276 27.35 7.61 -16.16
N THR A 277 27.07 6.83 -15.10
CA THR A 277 28.10 6.15 -14.29
C THR A 277 27.96 4.63 -14.37
N LEU A 278 29.08 3.90 -14.28
CA LEU A 278 29.07 2.43 -14.28
C LEU A 278 28.25 1.85 -13.11
N PRO A 279 28.40 2.33 -11.85
CA PRO A 279 27.56 1.85 -10.75
C PRO A 279 26.08 2.11 -10.97
N GLY A 280 25.71 3.26 -11.54
CA GLY A 280 24.31 3.58 -11.82
C GLY A 280 23.70 2.70 -12.91
N LYS A 281 24.44 2.38 -13.98
CA LYS A 281 24.02 1.36 -14.97
C LYS A 281 23.79 -0.01 -14.32
N PHE A 282 24.64 -0.41 -13.37
CA PHE A 282 24.45 -1.66 -12.65
C PHE A 282 23.18 -1.65 -11.79
N VAL A 283 22.92 -0.53 -11.09
CA VAL A 283 21.68 -0.34 -10.31
C VAL A 283 20.45 -0.41 -11.21
N GLU A 284 20.49 0.23 -12.38
CA GLU A 284 19.42 0.16 -13.37
C GLU A 284 19.15 -1.30 -13.80
N ILE A 285 20.18 -2.05 -14.22
CA ILE A 285 20.05 -3.46 -14.61
C ILE A 285 19.49 -4.31 -13.46
N LEU A 286 20.01 -4.11 -12.25
CA LEU A 286 19.59 -4.84 -11.05
C LEU A 286 18.08 -4.69 -10.81
N PHE A 287 17.55 -3.48 -10.91
CA PHE A 287 16.15 -3.19 -10.62
C PHE A 287 15.19 -3.47 -11.78
N ILE A 288 15.67 -3.41 -13.03
CA ILE A 288 14.84 -3.74 -14.20
C ILE A 288 14.70 -5.24 -14.35
N PHE A 289 15.79 -6.01 -14.25
CA PHE A 289 15.78 -7.43 -14.60
C PHE A 289 15.76 -8.35 -13.38
N PHE A 290 16.45 -7.96 -12.31
CA PHE A 290 16.69 -8.83 -11.15
C PHE A 290 16.10 -8.36 -9.80
N PRO A 291 15.05 -7.51 -9.73
CA PRO A 291 14.57 -7.04 -8.42
C PRO A 291 14.05 -8.20 -7.56
N TYR A 292 13.44 -9.20 -8.19
CA TYR A 292 12.90 -10.38 -7.49
C TYR A 292 13.91 -11.52 -7.28
N ALA A 293 15.01 -11.53 -8.02
CA ALA A 293 16.04 -12.57 -7.92
C ALA A 293 17.14 -12.20 -6.93
N ILE A 294 17.57 -10.93 -6.92
CA ILE A 294 18.72 -10.46 -6.13
C ILE A 294 18.26 -9.65 -4.91
N VAL A 295 17.35 -8.69 -5.06
CA VAL A 295 16.97 -7.77 -3.97
C VAL A 295 15.88 -8.38 -3.07
N ARG A 296 14.86 -8.98 -3.65
CA ARG A 296 13.71 -9.56 -2.92
C ARG A 296 14.07 -10.61 -1.85
N PRO A 297 15.08 -11.49 -2.01
CA PRO A 297 15.47 -12.46 -0.99
C PRO A 297 15.85 -11.86 0.37
N PHE A 298 16.23 -10.58 0.42
CA PHE A 298 16.55 -9.90 1.68
C PHE A 298 15.31 -9.52 2.51
N PHE A 299 14.10 -9.68 1.97
CA PHE A 299 12.84 -9.30 2.59
C PHE A 299 11.95 -10.51 2.84
N PRO A 300 11.09 -10.51 3.87
CA PRO A 300 10.14 -11.60 4.11
C PRO A 300 9.13 -11.70 2.97
N VAL A 301 8.56 -12.89 2.75
CA VAL A 301 7.57 -13.17 1.70
C VAL A 301 6.27 -13.60 2.34
N THR A 302 5.23 -12.77 2.22
CA THR A 302 3.87 -13.17 2.58
C THR A 302 3.20 -13.92 1.44
N SER A 303 2.22 -14.77 1.77
CA SER A 303 1.56 -15.64 0.79
C SER A 303 0.05 -15.56 0.89
N PHE A 304 -0.57 -15.14 -0.22
CA PHE A 304 -2.01 -15.15 -0.39
C PHE A 304 -2.66 -16.54 -0.29
N ASN A 305 -1.94 -17.60 -0.67
CA ASN A 305 -2.50 -18.96 -0.65
C ASN A 305 -2.61 -19.49 0.77
N LYS A 306 -1.61 -19.20 1.61
CA LYS A 306 -1.65 -19.57 3.02
C LYS A 306 -2.69 -18.75 3.80
N ALA A 307 -2.91 -17.49 3.39
CA ALA A 307 -3.97 -16.65 3.92
C ALA A 307 -5.36 -17.27 3.66
N ALA A 308 -5.65 -17.70 2.43
CA ALA A 308 -6.96 -18.30 2.11
C ALA A 308 -7.26 -19.58 2.92
N THR A 309 -6.28 -20.47 3.10
CA THR A 309 -6.50 -21.76 3.78
C THR A 309 -6.61 -21.67 5.30
N ARG A 310 -5.94 -20.71 5.95
CA ARG A 310 -5.94 -20.58 7.43
C ARG A 310 -7.07 -19.71 7.97
N GLN A 311 -7.74 -18.95 7.11
CA GLN A 311 -8.70 -17.92 7.51
C GLN A 311 -10.17 -18.36 7.60
N LYS A 312 -10.50 -19.65 7.42
CA LYS A 312 -11.89 -20.13 7.58
C LYS A 312 -12.51 -19.71 8.93
N ASN A 313 -11.71 -19.60 9.99
CA ASN A 313 -12.19 -19.18 11.32
C ASN A 313 -12.06 -17.67 11.60
N THR A 314 -11.40 -16.91 10.72
CA THR A 314 -11.17 -15.47 10.93
C THR A 314 -12.11 -14.61 10.09
N ARG A 315 -12.99 -15.20 9.28
CA ARG A 315 -14.00 -14.49 8.49
C ARG A 315 -15.38 -14.60 9.16
N SER A 316 -16.16 -13.52 9.18
CA SER A 316 -17.59 -13.62 9.46
C SER A 316 -18.32 -14.26 8.26
N SER A 317 -19.33 -15.08 8.54
CA SER A 317 -20.09 -15.82 7.51
C SER A 317 -20.68 -14.90 6.44
N GLY A 318 -21.18 -13.72 6.83
CA GLY A 318 -21.74 -12.72 5.91
C GLY A 318 -20.71 -12.07 4.97
N LEU A 319 -19.42 -12.08 5.31
CA LEU A 319 -18.36 -11.42 4.52
C LEU A 319 -17.37 -12.42 3.89
N GLU A 320 -17.54 -13.72 4.11
CA GLU A 320 -16.60 -14.74 3.65
C GLU A 320 -16.39 -14.69 2.13
N ARG A 321 -17.50 -14.70 1.37
CA ARG A 321 -17.49 -14.62 -0.10
C ARG A 321 -16.88 -13.32 -0.61
N PHE A 322 -17.16 -12.19 0.06
CA PHE A 322 -16.60 -10.89 -0.28
C PHE A 322 -15.07 -10.90 -0.20
N TYR A 323 -14.52 -11.38 0.92
CA TYR A 323 -13.07 -11.48 1.09
C TYR A 323 -12.44 -12.54 0.18
N GLU A 324 -13.12 -13.65 -0.11
CA GLU A 324 -12.61 -14.67 -1.03
C GLU A 324 -12.47 -14.15 -2.46
N ILE A 325 -13.53 -13.52 -2.99
CA ILE A 325 -13.52 -12.88 -4.32
C ILE A 325 -12.44 -11.81 -4.35
N GLY A 326 -12.44 -10.90 -3.37
CA GLY A 326 -11.45 -9.82 -3.33
C GLY A 326 -10.01 -10.32 -3.22
N THR A 327 -9.75 -11.37 -2.42
CA THR A 327 -8.40 -11.96 -2.33
C THR A 327 -7.97 -12.53 -3.67
N THR A 328 -8.88 -13.19 -4.39
CA THR A 328 -8.61 -13.76 -5.72
C THR A 328 -8.32 -12.67 -6.74
N MET A 329 -9.12 -11.60 -6.74
CA MET A 329 -8.88 -10.42 -7.58
C MET A 329 -7.52 -9.80 -7.30
N ILE A 330 -7.18 -9.57 -6.03
CA ILE A 330 -5.88 -9.00 -5.64
C ILE A 330 -4.73 -9.90 -6.08
N LYS A 331 -4.85 -11.23 -6.01
CA LYS A 331 -3.80 -12.14 -6.52
C LYS A 331 -3.59 -11.96 -8.02
N ILE A 332 -4.66 -11.95 -8.81
CA ILE A 332 -4.60 -11.79 -10.27
C ILE A 332 -3.99 -10.43 -10.61
N PHE A 333 -4.49 -9.38 -9.97
CA PHE A 333 -4.04 -8.01 -10.20
C PHE A 333 -2.61 -7.77 -9.76
N TYR A 334 -2.18 -8.40 -8.67
CA TYR A 334 -0.79 -8.32 -8.21
C TYR A 334 0.18 -8.94 -9.21
N LEU A 335 -0.17 -10.10 -9.79
CA LEU A 335 0.65 -10.72 -10.84
C LEU A 335 0.68 -9.85 -12.10
N TRP A 336 -0.47 -9.34 -12.52
CA TRP A 336 -0.55 -8.41 -13.64
C TRP A 336 0.29 -7.16 -13.42
N ALA A 337 0.11 -6.48 -12.29
CA ALA A 337 0.87 -5.29 -11.94
C ALA A 337 2.38 -5.57 -11.93
N LYS A 338 2.82 -6.72 -11.40
CA LYS A 338 4.23 -7.12 -11.40
C LYS A 338 4.81 -7.22 -12.82
N TYR A 339 4.13 -7.89 -13.75
CA TYR A 339 4.70 -8.18 -15.07
C TYR A 339 4.42 -7.11 -16.13
N PHE A 340 3.24 -6.52 -16.12
CA PHE A 340 2.84 -5.53 -17.12
C PHE A 340 3.09 -4.11 -16.65
N LEU A 341 2.71 -3.76 -15.41
CA LEU A 341 2.97 -2.39 -14.92
C LEU A 341 4.41 -2.23 -14.38
N GLY A 342 5.02 -3.31 -13.93
CA GLY A 342 6.41 -3.36 -13.47
C GLY A 342 7.37 -3.67 -14.61
N PHE A 343 7.54 -4.95 -14.93
CA PHE A 343 8.55 -5.38 -15.90
C PHE A 343 8.36 -4.79 -17.31
N HIS A 344 7.17 -4.89 -17.88
CA HIS A 344 6.94 -4.44 -19.26
C HIS A 344 7.19 -2.93 -19.42
N ILE A 345 6.56 -2.08 -18.58
CA ILE A 345 6.84 -0.62 -18.61
C ILE A 345 8.33 -0.35 -18.36
N ASN A 346 8.96 -1.06 -17.42
CA ASN A 346 10.40 -0.90 -17.20
C ASN A 346 11.23 -1.22 -18.44
N PHE A 347 10.88 -2.27 -19.19
CA PHE A 347 11.54 -2.63 -20.45
C PHE A 347 11.30 -1.60 -21.53
N MET A 348 10.08 -1.07 -21.65
CA MET A 348 9.78 0.00 -22.60
C MET A 348 10.60 1.25 -22.32
N VAL A 349 10.68 1.65 -21.05
CA VAL A 349 11.53 2.77 -20.63
C VAL A 349 12.99 2.43 -20.94
N PHE A 350 13.44 1.21 -20.63
CA PHE A 350 14.82 0.74 -20.81
C PHE A 350 15.30 0.91 -22.25
N LEU A 351 14.47 0.47 -23.19
CA LEU A 351 14.67 0.54 -24.64
C LEU A 351 14.45 1.94 -25.23
N GLY A 352 13.92 2.89 -24.46
CA GLY A 352 13.67 4.26 -24.92
C GLY A 352 12.48 4.39 -25.86
N ILE A 353 11.56 3.41 -25.88
CA ILE A 353 10.40 3.41 -26.78
C ILE A 353 9.18 4.16 -26.22
N VAL A 354 9.21 4.56 -24.94
CA VAL A 354 8.15 5.39 -24.35
C VAL A 354 8.20 6.80 -24.91
N LYS A 355 7.25 7.12 -25.80
CA LYS A 355 7.06 8.46 -26.38
C LYS A 355 6.74 9.49 -25.28
N PRO A 356 7.11 10.78 -25.45
CA PRO A 356 6.80 11.84 -24.48
C PRO A 356 5.31 11.92 -24.10
N GLN A 357 4.41 11.76 -25.08
CA GLN A 357 2.96 11.73 -24.82
C GLN A 357 2.51 10.59 -23.89
N ASN A 358 3.25 9.49 -23.85
CA ASN A 358 2.96 8.33 -22.99
C ASN A 358 3.62 8.47 -21.61
N GLN A 359 4.53 9.44 -21.40
CA GLN A 359 5.18 9.65 -20.11
C GLN A 359 4.19 10.09 -19.03
N MET A 360 3.20 10.92 -19.38
CA MET A 360 2.14 11.29 -18.45
C MET A 360 1.38 10.07 -17.94
N PHE A 361 1.10 9.10 -18.83
CA PHE A 361 0.46 7.85 -18.44
C PHE A 361 1.34 7.01 -17.51
N VAL A 362 2.63 6.83 -17.86
CA VAL A 362 3.60 6.09 -17.03
C VAL A 362 3.72 6.73 -15.63
N HIS A 363 3.77 8.06 -15.57
CA HIS A 363 3.87 8.80 -14.32
C HIS A 363 2.59 8.71 -13.47
N GLY A 364 1.41 8.80 -14.09
CA GLY A 364 0.14 8.60 -13.40
C GLY A 364 0.01 7.19 -12.82
N LEU A 365 0.42 6.16 -13.57
CA LEU A 365 0.50 4.78 -13.09
C LEU A 365 1.48 4.62 -11.92
N TYR A 366 2.64 5.26 -12.02
CA TYR A 366 3.63 5.28 -10.95
C TYR A 366 3.08 5.92 -9.67
N LEU A 367 2.39 7.05 -9.77
CA LEU A 367 1.70 7.70 -8.64
C LEU A 367 0.64 6.78 -8.02
N LEU A 368 -0.20 6.13 -8.83
CA LEU A 368 -1.18 5.17 -8.32
C LEU A 368 -0.52 4.01 -7.56
N ASN A 369 0.61 3.51 -8.07
CA ASN A 369 1.36 2.42 -7.43
C ASN A 369 1.97 2.86 -6.09
N LEU A 370 2.58 4.05 -6.04
CA LEU A 370 3.06 4.68 -4.80
C LEU A 370 1.95 4.74 -3.74
N GLY A 371 0.75 5.20 -4.14
CA GLY A 371 -0.43 5.23 -3.28
C GLY A 371 -0.83 3.84 -2.79
N THR A 372 -0.94 2.87 -3.69
CA THR A 372 -1.36 1.50 -3.37
C THR A 372 -0.44 0.83 -2.34
N VAL A 373 0.88 1.01 -2.49
CA VAL A 373 1.89 0.42 -1.59
C VAL A 373 1.90 1.11 -0.22
N SER A 374 1.78 2.43 -0.16
CA SER A 374 1.81 3.17 1.12
C SER A 374 0.48 3.21 1.86
N LEU A 375 -0.61 3.51 1.14
CA LEU A 375 -1.95 3.69 1.72
C LEU A 375 -2.51 2.37 2.25
N GLY A 376 -2.15 1.22 1.66
CA GLY A 376 -2.56 -0.09 2.17
C GLY A 376 -2.16 -0.30 3.64
N VAL A 377 -0.92 0.06 4.02
CA VAL A 377 -0.45 -0.04 5.42
C VAL A 377 -1.13 0.99 6.33
N PHE A 378 -1.38 2.20 5.80
CA PHE A 378 -2.06 3.26 6.54
C PHE A 378 -3.53 2.91 6.85
N LEU A 379 -4.31 2.50 5.85
CA LEU A 379 -5.70 2.07 5.99
C LEU A 379 -5.81 0.95 7.02
N HIS A 380 -4.85 0.04 7.02
CA HIS A 380 -4.78 -1.01 8.03
C HIS A 380 -4.55 -0.51 9.45
N THR A 381 -3.74 0.53 9.61
CA THR A 381 -3.52 1.14 10.91
C THR A 381 -4.81 1.77 11.44
N LEU A 382 -5.61 2.39 10.57
CA LEU A 382 -6.93 2.92 10.92
C LEU A 382 -7.91 1.81 11.30
N ARG A 383 -7.88 0.69 10.57
CA ARG A 383 -8.65 -0.50 10.90
C ARG A 383 -8.25 -1.11 12.24
N PHE A 384 -6.95 -1.27 12.51
CA PHE A 384 -6.44 -1.82 13.77
C PHE A 384 -6.91 -0.98 14.96
N LYS A 385 -6.96 0.34 14.80
CA LYS A 385 -7.50 1.28 15.79
C LYS A 385 -9.03 1.32 15.86
N LYS A 386 -9.73 0.50 15.07
CA LYS A 386 -11.19 0.46 14.95
C LYS A 386 -11.81 1.79 14.53
N ILE A 387 -11.05 2.61 13.80
CA ILE A 387 -11.53 3.90 13.27
C ILE A 387 -12.37 3.66 12.02
N LEU A 388 -11.89 2.75 11.15
CA LEU A 388 -12.58 2.35 9.93
C LEU A 388 -12.93 0.87 9.98
N PRO A 389 -14.10 0.46 9.46
CA PRO A 389 -14.48 -0.95 9.41
C PRO A 389 -13.63 -1.71 8.40
N ALA A 390 -13.43 -3.00 8.65
CA ALA A 390 -12.53 -3.84 7.86
C ALA A 390 -12.92 -3.91 6.37
N TRP A 391 -14.22 -4.09 6.09
CA TRP A 391 -14.75 -4.17 4.72
C TRP A 391 -14.45 -2.89 3.94
N PHE A 392 -14.57 -1.71 4.57
CA PHE A 392 -14.31 -0.43 3.93
C PHE A 392 -12.84 -0.28 3.56
N THR A 393 -11.93 -0.55 4.51
CA THR A 393 -10.49 -0.49 4.23
C THR A 393 -10.06 -1.49 3.17
N PHE A 394 -10.74 -2.63 3.09
CA PHE A 394 -10.52 -3.63 2.05
C PHE A 394 -11.03 -3.16 0.68
N SER A 395 -12.23 -2.59 0.62
CA SER A 395 -12.80 -2.01 -0.60
C SER A 395 -11.95 -0.88 -1.16
N VAL A 396 -11.49 0.05 -0.31
CA VAL A 396 -10.62 1.16 -0.76
C VAL A 396 -9.34 0.60 -1.39
N TYR A 397 -8.72 -0.40 -0.77
CA TYR A 397 -7.53 -1.05 -1.32
C TYR A 397 -7.79 -1.80 -2.63
N LEU A 398 -8.93 -2.49 -2.73
CA LEU A 398 -9.34 -3.14 -3.97
C LEU A 398 -9.60 -2.12 -5.08
N CYS A 399 -10.23 -0.99 -4.78
CA CYS A 399 -10.44 0.12 -5.72
C CYS A 399 -9.12 0.72 -6.18
N GLN A 400 -8.13 0.89 -5.29
CA GLN A 400 -6.80 1.38 -5.67
C GLN A 400 -6.09 0.43 -6.64
N ILE A 401 -6.11 -0.87 -6.33
CA ILE A 401 -5.57 -1.89 -7.23
C ILE A 401 -6.33 -1.89 -8.56
N TYR A 402 -7.66 -1.79 -8.53
CA TYR A 402 -8.47 -1.74 -9.73
C TYR A 402 -8.21 -0.48 -10.58
N ALA A 403 -7.93 0.66 -9.95
CA ALA A 403 -7.54 1.90 -10.65
C ALA A 403 -6.21 1.73 -11.40
N THR A 404 -5.28 0.90 -10.90
CA THR A 404 -4.09 0.54 -11.70
C THR A 404 -4.46 -0.29 -12.94
N PHE A 405 -5.62 -0.97 -12.92
CA PHE A 405 -6.17 -1.73 -14.04
C PHE A 405 -6.99 -0.89 -15.01
N THR A 406 -7.57 0.24 -14.59
CA THR A 406 -8.26 1.16 -15.52
C THR A 406 -7.29 1.80 -16.52
N ALA A 407 -5.99 1.60 -16.32
CA ALA A 407 -4.94 1.89 -17.29
C ALA A 407 -4.92 0.92 -18.48
N LEU A 408 -5.61 -0.23 -18.41
CA LEU A 408 -5.59 -1.27 -19.44
C LEU A 408 -6.01 -0.77 -20.84
N PRO A 409 -7.07 0.04 -21.02
CA PRO A 409 -7.44 0.54 -22.34
C PRO A 409 -6.35 1.41 -22.97
N TYR A 410 -5.67 2.23 -22.16
CA TYR A 410 -4.52 3.02 -22.60
C TYR A 410 -3.28 2.16 -22.81
N ALA A 411 -3.20 1.03 -22.11
CA ALA A 411 -2.15 0.06 -22.30
C ALA A 411 -2.36 -0.79 -23.57
N ILE A 412 -3.56 -0.86 -24.16
CA ILE A 412 -3.78 -1.61 -25.42
C ILE A 412 -2.96 -1.00 -26.56
N ASP A 413 -2.89 0.33 -26.68
CA ASP A 413 -2.06 0.97 -27.69
C ASP A 413 -0.58 0.68 -27.43
N VAL A 414 -0.14 0.87 -26.17
CA VAL A 414 1.23 0.65 -25.70
C VAL A 414 1.69 -0.81 -25.84
N PHE A 415 0.80 -1.77 -25.59
CA PHE A 415 1.06 -3.21 -25.66
C PHE A 415 0.88 -3.75 -27.09
N GLY A 416 -0.09 -3.21 -27.81
CA GLY A 416 -0.37 -3.57 -29.20
C GLY A 416 0.74 -3.17 -30.16
N THR A 417 1.46 -2.08 -29.87
CA THR A 417 2.59 -1.64 -30.70
C THR A 417 3.85 -2.49 -30.51
N HIS A 418 4.01 -3.18 -29.38
CA HIS A 418 5.20 -3.97 -29.05
C HIS A 418 4.86 -5.42 -28.64
N PRO A 419 4.26 -6.23 -29.54
CA PRO A 419 3.78 -7.57 -29.21
C PRO A 419 4.89 -8.49 -28.72
N LYS A 420 6.13 -8.31 -29.21
CA LYS A 420 7.30 -9.10 -28.76
C LYS A 420 7.60 -8.86 -27.28
N LEU A 421 7.56 -7.61 -26.80
CA LEU A 421 7.73 -7.30 -25.38
C LEU A 421 6.57 -7.83 -24.53
N CYS A 422 5.35 -7.83 -25.06
CA CYS A 422 4.22 -8.45 -24.38
C CYS A 422 4.42 -9.96 -24.20
N LEU A 423 4.93 -10.65 -25.22
CA LEU A 423 5.26 -12.08 -25.12
C LEU A 423 6.35 -12.35 -24.08
N VAL A 424 7.38 -11.51 -24.01
CA VAL A 424 8.44 -11.61 -22.98
C VAL A 424 7.85 -11.46 -21.57
N SER A 425 7.00 -10.46 -21.35
CA SER A 425 6.33 -10.23 -20.06
C SER A 425 5.35 -11.34 -19.71
N LEU A 426 4.60 -11.86 -20.69
CA LEU A 426 3.69 -13.00 -20.53
C LEU A 426 4.45 -14.27 -20.19
N ALA A 427 5.60 -14.53 -20.83
CA ALA A 427 6.46 -15.65 -20.48
C ALA A 427 6.95 -15.55 -19.03
N GLY A 428 7.35 -14.35 -18.58
CA GLY A 428 7.70 -14.09 -17.18
C GLY A 428 6.54 -14.37 -16.22
N PHE A 429 5.33 -13.92 -16.58
CA PHE A 429 4.10 -14.18 -15.84
C PHE A 429 3.84 -15.69 -15.69
N LEU A 430 3.87 -16.44 -16.80
CA LEU A 430 3.63 -17.89 -16.81
C LEU A 430 4.70 -18.64 -16.03
N LEU A 431 5.97 -18.29 -16.21
CA LEU A 431 7.08 -18.91 -15.47
C LEU A 431 6.97 -18.64 -13.97
N ASN A 432 6.49 -17.48 -13.56
CA ASN A 432 6.23 -17.19 -12.15
C ASN A 432 5.10 -18.05 -11.55
N MET A 433 4.11 -18.45 -12.35
CA MET A 433 3.08 -19.39 -11.91
C MET A 433 3.64 -20.78 -11.58
N THR A 434 4.77 -21.17 -12.17
CA THR A 434 5.48 -22.43 -11.82
C THR A 434 6.09 -22.38 -10.40
N ARG A 435 6.23 -21.19 -9.81
CA ARG A 435 6.89 -20.92 -8.51
C ARG A 435 8.37 -21.31 -8.45
N SER A 436 8.99 -21.66 -9.58
CA SER A 436 10.42 -21.96 -9.63
C SER A 436 11.24 -20.67 -9.66
N LYS A 437 11.94 -20.38 -8.56
CA LYS A 437 12.86 -19.23 -8.47
C LYS A 437 13.99 -19.31 -9.50
N LYS A 438 14.47 -20.52 -9.79
CA LYS A 438 15.52 -20.76 -10.78
C LYS A 438 15.03 -20.41 -12.19
N LEU A 439 13.84 -20.89 -12.58
CA LEU A 439 13.27 -20.57 -13.90
C LEU A 439 13.01 -19.08 -14.06
N HIS A 440 12.51 -18.40 -13.01
CA HIS A 440 12.34 -16.95 -13.06
C HIS A 440 13.68 -16.22 -13.17
N ALA A 441 14.73 -16.66 -12.47
CA ALA A 441 16.06 -16.07 -12.61
C ALA A 441 16.63 -16.28 -14.02
N CYS A 442 16.46 -17.48 -14.60
CA CYS A 442 16.83 -17.75 -15.99
C CYS A 442 16.07 -16.85 -16.96
N TRP A 443 14.77 -16.63 -16.75
CA TRP A 443 13.98 -15.69 -17.55
C TRP A 443 14.51 -14.25 -17.42
N SER A 444 14.85 -13.81 -16.21
CA SER A 444 15.46 -12.48 -16.00
C SER A 444 16.78 -12.33 -16.77
N VAL A 445 17.67 -13.34 -16.71
CA VAL A 445 18.95 -13.33 -17.46
C VAL A 445 18.69 -13.36 -18.97
N GLY A 446 17.84 -14.27 -19.45
CA GLY A 446 17.50 -14.38 -20.87
C GLY A 446 16.88 -13.09 -21.41
N THR A 447 15.99 -12.46 -20.64
CA THR A 447 15.38 -11.17 -21.01
C THR A 447 16.41 -10.06 -21.05
N MET A 448 17.33 -9.99 -20.07
CA MET A 448 18.41 -9.01 -20.08
C MET A 448 19.29 -9.17 -21.33
N LEU A 449 19.74 -10.40 -21.63
CA LEU A 449 20.55 -10.66 -22.82
C LEU A 449 19.79 -10.31 -24.11
N LEU A 450 18.50 -10.66 -24.17
CA LEU A 450 17.64 -10.37 -25.31
C LEU A 450 17.47 -8.85 -25.52
N LEU A 451 17.24 -8.07 -24.46
CA LEU A 451 17.05 -6.61 -24.57
C LEU A 451 18.36 -5.83 -24.79
N VAL A 452 19.51 -6.38 -24.37
CA VAL A 452 20.80 -5.69 -24.44
C VAL A 452 21.59 -6.07 -25.69
N LEU A 453 21.54 -7.34 -26.12
CA LEU A 453 22.41 -7.87 -27.17
C LEU A 453 21.70 -8.14 -28.48
N ALA A 454 20.39 -8.37 -28.47
CA ALA A 454 19.68 -8.69 -29.69
C ALA A 454 19.30 -7.39 -30.41
N ASP A 455 19.74 -7.27 -31.66
CA ASP A 455 19.32 -6.21 -32.59
C ASP A 455 17.89 -6.50 -33.10
N ILE A 456 16.96 -6.60 -32.15
CA ILE A 456 15.55 -6.86 -32.41
C ILE A 456 14.85 -5.51 -32.49
N GLU A 457 14.17 -5.25 -33.60
CA GLU A 457 13.19 -4.18 -33.68
C GLU A 457 11.99 -4.54 -32.78
N TRP A 458 11.84 -3.81 -31.67
CA TRP A 458 10.97 -4.14 -30.53
C TRP A 458 9.55 -3.63 -30.64
#